data_AF-M2S7W0-F1
#
_entry.id   AF-M2S7W0-F1
#
_cell.length_a   1.000
_cell.length_b   1.000
_cell.length_c   1.000
_cell.angle_alpha   90.00
_cell.angle_beta   90.00
_cell.angle_gamma   90.00
#
_symmetry.space_group_name_H-M   'P 1'
#
loop_
_entity.id
_entity.type
_entity.pdbx_description
1 polymer ?
#
loop_
_entity_poly.entity_id
_entity_poly.type
_entity_poly.pdbx_seq_one_letter_code
_entity_poly.pdbx_strand_id
1 'polypeptide(L)'
;MFLPFTSCSFAYTSQSSCSEYCNSGLAGVQPESRCFISEIETIEGIQLSAFAEPSHASVLSSEWDTRGWTLQEKLLSHQVTVVMPTQMFWKCSQGTWYEDCPLETPLAHSIVAESSWRFFDDESADHFDRYQHLATAFVFRKFVHKRGAEDAIKGINCKLSPGLRSAFYCGIPGKYLDAVILWE
;
A
#
# COMPACT_ATOMS: atom_id res chain seq x y z
N MET A 1 33.67 -5.23 20.74
CA MET A 1 32.77 -6.25 20.15
C MET A 1 31.35 -5.77 20.41
N PHE A 2 30.78 -5.01 19.48
CA PHE A 2 29.43 -4.47 19.59
C PHE A 2 28.65 -4.88 18.33
N LEU A 3 27.54 -5.57 18.54
CA LEU A 3 26.59 -5.99 17.51
C LEU A 3 25.91 -4.75 16.92
N PRO A 4 25.77 -4.62 15.58
CA PRO A 4 25.00 -3.53 15.01
C PRO A 4 23.51 -3.85 15.13
N PHE A 5 22.79 -2.90 15.72
CA PHE A 5 21.35 -2.92 15.91
C PHE A 5 20.60 -3.02 14.57
N THR A 6 19.85 -4.12 14.43
CA THR A 6 18.65 -4.19 13.60
C THR A 6 17.64 -3.18 14.09
N SER A 7 17.38 -2.15 13.30
CA SER A 7 16.18 -1.33 13.43
C SER A 7 15.63 -1.13 12.01
N CYS A 8 14.71 -2.00 11.60
CA CYS A 8 13.76 -1.64 10.55
C CYS A 8 12.94 -0.48 11.14
N SER A 9 13.18 0.72 10.63
CA SER A 9 12.41 1.90 11.02
C SER A 9 10.92 1.65 10.72
N PHE A 10 10.10 1.63 11.77
CA PHE A 10 8.64 1.61 11.67
C PHE A 10 8.18 3.02 11.35
N ALA A 11 7.71 3.26 10.12
CA ALA A 11 7.17 4.54 9.72
C ALA A 11 5.64 4.52 9.89
N TYR A 12 5.11 5.45 10.71
CA TYR A 12 3.72 5.86 10.61
C TYR A 12 3.64 6.79 9.41
N THR A 13 3.01 6.33 8.33
CA THR A 13 2.88 7.11 7.11
C THR A 13 1.46 7.66 7.00
N SER A 14 1.29 8.97 7.20
CA SER A 14 0.12 9.74 6.78
C SER A 14 0.50 10.50 5.51
N GLN A 15 -0.12 10.17 4.37
CA GLN A 15 0.25 10.79 3.09
C GLN A 15 -0.97 11.09 2.21
N SER A 16 -0.92 12.28 1.60
CA SER A 16 -1.89 12.73 0.61
C SER A 16 -1.58 12.08 -0.74
N SER A 17 -2.54 11.34 -1.29
CA SER A 17 -2.39 10.61 -2.54
C SER A 17 -2.34 11.48 -3.80
N CYS A 18 -2.69 12.77 -3.65
CA CYS A 18 -2.84 13.73 -4.75
C CYS A 18 -1.82 14.87 -4.71
N SER A 19 -0.94 14.92 -3.71
CA SER A 19 0.03 16.01 -3.60
C SER A 19 1.38 15.68 -4.21
N GLU A 20 1.84 16.56 -5.09
CA GLU A 20 3.21 16.55 -5.60
C GLU A 20 4.26 16.72 -4.47
N TYR A 21 3.92 17.41 -3.37
CA TYR A 21 4.87 17.79 -2.33
C TYR A 21 4.41 17.41 -0.91
N CYS A 22 5.37 17.14 -0.02
CA CYS A 22 5.15 16.84 1.42
C CYS A 22 4.48 17.99 2.20
N ASN A 23 4.44 19.20 1.63
CA ASN A 23 3.86 20.40 2.24
C ASN A 23 2.42 20.69 1.80
N SER A 24 1.85 19.86 0.92
CA SER A 24 0.45 20.02 0.55
C SER A 24 -0.46 19.62 1.71
N GLY A 25 -1.55 20.36 1.90
CA GLY A 25 -2.54 20.06 2.92
C GLY A 25 -3.15 18.66 2.74
N LEU A 26 -3.53 18.04 3.85
CA LEU A 26 -4.28 16.78 3.84
C LEU A 26 -5.72 17.05 3.40
N ALA A 27 -6.20 16.27 2.42
CA ALA A 27 -7.59 16.32 2.00
C ALA A 27 -8.51 16.03 3.20
N GLY A 28 -9.54 16.86 3.37
CA GLY A 28 -10.45 16.81 4.52
C GLY A 28 -10.02 17.60 5.75
N VAL A 29 -8.77 18.07 5.83
CA VAL A 29 -8.30 18.95 6.93
C VAL A 29 -8.46 20.42 6.55
N GLN A 30 -8.20 20.77 5.30
CA GLN A 30 -8.46 22.12 4.79
C GLN A 30 -9.91 22.24 4.30
N PRO A 31 -10.59 23.39 4.50
CA PRO A 31 -11.91 23.63 3.92
C PRO A 31 -11.89 23.38 2.40
N GLU A 32 -12.94 22.71 1.89
CA GLU A 32 -13.12 22.40 0.45
C GLU A 32 -12.02 21.52 -0.20
N SER A 33 -11.11 20.96 0.59
CA SER A 33 -10.07 20.05 0.05
C SER A 33 -10.57 18.64 -0.26
N ARG A 34 -11.81 18.32 0.14
CA ARG A 34 -12.45 17.01 -0.09
C ARG A 34 -13.42 17.13 -1.27
N CYS A 35 -13.30 16.21 -2.23
CA CYS A 35 -14.13 16.22 -3.44
C CYS A 35 -15.39 15.35 -3.33
N PHE A 36 -15.47 14.51 -2.31
CA PHE A 36 -16.67 13.73 -1.99
C PHE A 36 -17.25 14.23 -0.67
N ILE A 37 -18.53 14.53 -0.69
CA ILE A 37 -19.32 14.89 0.50
C ILE A 37 -20.50 13.94 0.47
N SER A 38 -20.61 13.07 1.48
CA SER A 38 -21.76 12.17 1.56
C SER A 38 -23.00 12.95 1.97
N GLU A 39 -24.07 12.79 1.21
CA GLU A 39 -25.38 13.34 1.54
C GLU A 39 -26.17 12.31 2.37
N ILE A 40 -26.71 12.75 3.50
CA ILE A 40 -27.51 11.90 4.38
C ILE A 40 -28.98 12.15 4.03
N GLU A 41 -29.63 11.15 3.46
CA GLU A 41 -31.07 11.19 3.19
C GLU A 41 -31.85 10.42 4.25
N THR A 42 -33.04 10.91 4.60
CA THR A 42 -33.94 10.21 5.53
C THR A 42 -35.13 9.65 4.78
N ILE A 43 -35.22 8.33 4.69
CA ILE A 43 -36.34 7.61 4.08
C ILE A 43 -37.09 6.86 5.18
N GLU A 44 -38.35 7.20 5.41
CA GLU A 44 -39.20 6.55 6.43
C GLU A 44 -38.57 6.52 7.85
N GLY A 45 -37.80 7.54 8.21
CA GLY A 45 -37.12 7.63 9.50
C GLY A 45 -35.78 6.88 9.58
N ILE A 46 -35.35 6.25 8.49
CA ILE A 46 -34.04 5.62 8.35
C ILE A 46 -33.10 6.62 7.66
N GLN A 47 -31.97 6.92 8.31
CA GLN A 47 -30.90 7.72 7.69
C GLN A 47 -30.03 6.81 6.82
N LEU A 48 -29.92 7.17 5.55
CA LEU A 48 -29.09 6.51 4.56
C LEU A 48 -28.02 7.48 4.08
N SER A 49 -26.82 6.96 3.88
CA SER A 49 -25.66 7.72 3.44
C SER A 49 -24.91 6.88 2.42
N ALA A 50 -24.43 7.49 1.35
CA ALA A 50 -23.56 6.81 0.41
C ALA A 50 -22.16 6.67 1.02
N PHE A 51 -21.59 5.47 0.96
CA PHE A 51 -20.18 5.31 1.27
C PHE A 51 -19.35 5.87 0.12
N ALA A 52 -18.38 6.74 0.42
CA ALA A 52 -17.21 6.79 -0.44
C ALA A 52 -16.55 5.42 -0.31
N GLU A 53 -16.55 4.65 -1.38
CA GLU A 53 -15.58 3.58 -1.52
C GLU A 53 -14.38 4.15 -2.26
N PRO A 54 -13.16 4.05 -1.71
CA PRO A 54 -11.99 4.45 -2.43
C PRO A 54 -11.77 3.29 -3.38
N SER A 55 -12.23 3.42 -4.62
CA SER A 55 -12.04 2.33 -5.56
C SER A 55 -10.54 2.00 -5.61
N HIS A 56 -10.18 0.73 -5.53
CA HIS A 56 -8.82 0.26 -5.76
C HIS A 56 -8.15 0.95 -6.96
N ALA A 57 -8.92 1.12 -8.04
CA ALA A 57 -8.50 1.81 -9.25
C ALA A 57 -8.05 3.25 -8.97
N SER A 58 -8.71 3.96 -8.05
CA SER A 58 -8.33 5.31 -7.61
C SER A 58 -6.99 5.33 -6.88
N VAL A 59 -6.68 4.32 -6.07
CA VAL A 59 -5.38 4.23 -5.38
C VAL A 59 -4.27 3.85 -6.37
N LEU A 60 -4.48 2.87 -7.24
CA LEU A 60 -3.48 2.47 -8.24
C LEU A 60 -3.21 3.52 -9.32
N SER A 61 -4.22 4.32 -9.66
CA SER A 61 -4.07 5.43 -10.61
C SER A 61 -3.54 6.71 -9.95
N SER A 62 -3.42 6.74 -8.62
CA SER A 62 -2.91 7.92 -7.91
C SER A 62 -1.45 8.17 -8.24
N GLU A 63 -1.04 9.43 -8.24
CA GLU A 63 0.36 9.80 -8.41
C GLU A 63 1.24 9.18 -7.34
N TRP A 64 0.70 9.01 -6.13
CA TRP A 64 1.37 8.32 -5.05
C TRP A 64 1.77 6.90 -5.44
N ASP A 65 0.89 6.13 -6.09
CA ASP A 65 1.22 4.78 -6.53
C ASP A 65 2.17 4.74 -7.74
N THR A 66 2.46 5.86 -8.37
CA THR A 66 3.51 5.89 -9.42
C THR A 66 4.92 5.95 -8.83
N ARG A 67 5.08 6.33 -7.56
CA ARG A 67 6.39 6.53 -6.93
C ARG A 67 7.02 5.21 -6.51
N GLY A 68 8.34 5.13 -6.59
CA GLY A 68 9.08 3.90 -6.29
C GLY A 68 9.16 3.55 -4.81
N TRP A 69 9.30 4.57 -3.96
CA TRP A 69 9.34 4.38 -2.51
C TRP A 69 7.97 4.00 -1.93
N THR A 70 6.86 4.30 -2.60
CA THR A 70 5.52 3.92 -2.11
C THR A 70 5.27 2.44 -2.23
N LEU A 71 5.85 1.76 -3.23
CA LEU A 71 5.83 0.29 -3.31
C LEU A 71 6.47 -0.34 -2.06
N GLN A 72 7.57 0.23 -1.55
CA GLN A 72 8.20 -0.23 -0.32
C GLN A 72 7.26 -0.04 0.88
N GLU A 73 6.64 1.13 1.03
CA GLU A 73 5.70 1.40 2.12
C GLU A 73 4.49 0.45 2.06
N LYS A 74 3.95 0.18 0.87
CA LYS A 74 2.84 -0.77 0.69
C LYS A 74 3.16 -2.17 1.22
N LEU A 75 4.41 -2.59 1.06
CA LEU A 75 4.86 -3.96 1.34
C LEU A 75 5.38 -4.15 2.76
N LEU A 76 6.00 -3.12 3.33
CA LEU A 76 6.77 -3.24 4.57
C LEU A 76 6.08 -2.58 5.76
N SER A 77 5.14 -1.66 5.54
CA SER A 77 4.44 -1.00 6.64
C SER A 77 3.38 -1.92 7.23
N HIS A 78 3.46 -2.14 8.54
CA HIS A 78 2.44 -2.89 9.29
C HIS A 78 1.10 -2.16 9.38
N GLN A 79 1.14 -0.83 9.24
CA GLN A 79 -0.01 0.06 9.33
C GLN A 79 0.18 1.20 8.32
N VAL A 80 -0.86 1.52 7.56
CA VAL A 80 -0.82 2.57 6.53
C VAL A 80 -2.09 3.39 6.63
N THR A 81 -1.97 4.72 6.68
CA THR A 81 -3.09 5.64 6.52
C THR A 81 -3.01 6.25 5.13
N VAL A 82 -4.02 5.99 4.30
CA VAL A 82 -4.13 6.54 2.96
C VAL A 82 -5.16 7.66 2.97
N VAL A 83 -4.75 8.86 2.56
CA VAL A 83 -5.63 10.02 2.44
C VAL A 83 -5.86 10.29 0.96
N MET A 84 -7.09 10.03 0.49
CA MET A 84 -7.54 10.32 -0.87
C MET A 84 -8.43 11.58 -0.89
N PRO A 85 -8.60 12.24 -2.05
CA PRO A 85 -9.54 13.34 -2.19
C PRO A 85 -10.99 12.98 -1.86
N THR A 86 -11.37 11.71 -2.04
CA THR A 86 -12.71 11.20 -1.74
C THR A 86 -12.86 10.80 -0.27
N GLN A 87 -11.90 10.05 0.28
CA GLN A 87 -11.92 9.62 1.69
C GLN A 87 -10.54 9.31 2.25
N MET A 88 -10.47 9.16 3.57
CA MET A 88 -9.35 8.52 4.25
C MET A 88 -9.68 7.07 4.64
N PHE A 89 -8.67 6.21 4.63
CA PHE A 89 -8.74 4.90 5.26
C PHE A 89 -7.43 4.52 5.95
N TRP A 90 -7.54 3.72 7.00
CA TRP A 90 -6.44 3.13 7.74
C TRP A 90 -6.43 1.63 7.54
N LYS A 91 -5.27 1.07 7.21
CA LYS A 91 -5.07 -0.37 7.05
C LYS A 91 -4.05 -0.86 8.07
N CYS A 92 -4.30 -2.03 8.65
CA CYS A 92 -3.28 -2.82 9.37
C CYS A 92 -3.44 -4.32 9.11
N SER A 93 -2.65 -5.14 9.81
CA SER A 93 -2.75 -6.61 9.73
C SER A 93 -4.10 -7.18 10.20
N GLN A 94 -4.90 -6.41 10.95
CA GLN A 94 -6.19 -6.83 11.47
C GLN A 94 -7.37 -6.44 10.56
N GLY A 95 -7.17 -5.54 9.59
CA GLY A 95 -8.25 -5.06 8.74
C GLY A 95 -8.00 -3.72 8.08
N THR A 96 -9.05 -3.18 7.47
CA THR A 96 -9.09 -1.82 6.90
C THR A 96 -10.30 -1.07 7.47
N TRP A 97 -10.08 0.16 7.89
CA TRP A 97 -11.06 1.06 8.48
C TRP A 97 -11.20 2.29 7.61
N TYR A 98 -12.42 2.60 7.20
CA TYR A 98 -12.73 3.74 6.36
C TYR A 98 -13.29 4.86 7.22
N GLU A 99 -12.94 6.10 6.87
CA GLU A 99 -13.43 7.31 7.54
C GLU A 99 -14.96 7.35 7.66
N ASP A 100 -15.65 7.00 6.58
CA ASP A 100 -17.11 7.14 6.46
C ASP A 100 -17.87 5.91 6.99
N CYS A 101 -17.17 4.95 7.61
CA CYS A 101 -17.78 3.74 8.12
C CYS A 101 -17.59 3.64 9.64
N PRO A 102 -18.64 3.90 10.44
CA PRO A 102 -18.61 3.71 11.89
C PRO A 102 -18.68 2.21 12.21
N LEU A 103 -17.58 1.48 11.95
CA LEU A 103 -17.42 0.08 12.29
C LEU A 103 -17.12 -0.08 13.79
N GLU A 104 -18.11 0.21 14.64
CA GLU A 104 -18.03 -0.15 16.06
C GLU A 104 -18.42 -1.62 16.32
N THR A 105 -18.82 -2.37 15.28
CA THR A 105 -19.22 -3.79 15.43
C THR A 105 -18.33 -4.76 14.66
N PRO A 106 -17.89 -5.88 15.30
CA PRO A 106 -16.98 -6.89 14.73
C PRO A 106 -17.38 -7.46 13.37
N LEU A 107 -18.68 -7.54 13.06
CA LEU A 107 -19.22 -8.24 11.88
C LEU A 107 -19.03 -7.46 10.56
N ALA A 108 -19.00 -6.13 10.61
CA ALA A 108 -18.86 -5.29 9.44
C ALA A 108 -17.42 -5.28 8.87
N HIS A 109 -16.42 -5.75 9.65
CA HIS A 109 -15.01 -5.79 9.24
C HIS A 109 -14.70 -6.75 8.08
N SER A 110 -15.65 -7.61 7.68
CA SER A 110 -15.44 -8.59 6.61
C SER A 110 -15.89 -8.12 5.23
N ILE A 111 -16.68 -7.06 5.14
CA ILE A 111 -17.40 -6.71 3.90
C ILE A 111 -16.50 -6.00 2.89
N VAL A 112 -15.47 -5.28 3.34
CA VAL A 112 -14.62 -4.46 2.45
C VAL A 112 -13.18 -4.93 2.49
N ALA A 113 -12.98 -6.25 2.37
CA ALA A 113 -11.66 -6.84 2.23
C ALA A 113 -11.22 -6.75 0.76
N GLU A 114 -10.79 -5.55 0.37
CA GLU A 114 -10.33 -5.26 -0.98
C GLU A 114 -9.18 -6.20 -1.39
N SER A 115 -9.35 -6.86 -2.54
CA SER A 115 -8.61 -8.06 -2.97
C SER A 115 -7.19 -7.81 -3.46
N SER A 116 -6.77 -6.56 -3.64
CA SER A 116 -5.50 -6.24 -4.29
C SER A 116 -4.37 -5.95 -3.32
N TRP A 117 -4.65 -5.35 -2.17
CA TRP A 117 -3.68 -5.33 -1.09
C TRP A 117 -3.47 -6.72 -0.49
N ARG A 118 -4.49 -7.58 -0.59
CA ARG A 118 -4.33 -9.00 -0.28
C ARG A 118 -3.21 -9.62 -1.10
N PHE A 119 -2.98 -9.26 -2.37
CA PHE A 119 -1.86 -9.86 -3.13
C PHE A 119 -0.48 -9.62 -2.50
N PHE A 120 -0.28 -8.51 -1.79
CA PHE A 120 0.97 -8.25 -1.06
C PHE A 120 1.08 -9.04 0.26
N ASP A 121 -0.08 -9.38 0.83
CA ASP A 121 -0.27 -10.09 2.09
C ASP A 121 -0.71 -11.56 1.91
N ASP A 122 -0.83 -12.03 0.67
CA ASP A 122 -1.34 -13.36 0.32
C ASP A 122 -0.19 -14.34 0.47
N GLU A 123 -0.07 -14.86 1.68
CA GLU A 123 0.91 -15.88 2.04
C GLU A 123 0.60 -17.24 1.39
N SER A 124 -0.53 -17.40 0.68
CA SER A 124 -0.86 -18.62 -0.07
C SER A 124 -0.33 -18.61 -1.51
N ALA A 125 0.03 -17.44 -2.05
CA ALA A 125 0.61 -17.33 -3.39
C ALA A 125 2.01 -17.97 -3.46
N ASP A 126 2.37 -18.52 -4.63
CA ASP A 126 3.72 -19.04 -4.85
C ASP A 126 4.77 -17.93 -4.66
N HIS A 127 5.88 -18.27 -4.01
CA HIS A 127 6.90 -17.28 -3.66
C HIS A 127 7.55 -16.66 -4.91
N PHE A 128 7.66 -17.40 -6.01
CA PHE A 128 8.19 -16.90 -7.27
C PHE A 128 7.18 -16.02 -8.00
N ASP A 129 5.89 -16.38 -8.01
CA ASP A 129 4.82 -15.53 -8.54
C ASP A 129 4.80 -14.16 -7.84
N ARG A 130 4.93 -14.17 -6.50
CA ARG A 130 5.04 -12.95 -5.69
C ARG A 130 6.28 -12.13 -6.07
N TYR A 131 7.41 -12.78 -6.32
CA TYR A 131 8.60 -12.09 -6.84
C TYR A 131 8.35 -11.46 -8.20
N GLN A 132 7.81 -12.19 -9.17
CA GLN A 132 7.55 -11.67 -10.53
C GLN A 132 6.60 -10.47 -10.48
N HIS A 133 5.54 -10.55 -9.67
CA HIS A 133 4.61 -9.45 -9.49
C HIS A 133 5.31 -8.20 -8.92
N LEU A 134 6.11 -8.35 -7.85
CA LEU A 134 6.80 -7.22 -7.23
C LEU A 134 7.90 -6.63 -8.11
N ALA A 135 8.66 -7.48 -8.81
CA ALA A 135 9.67 -7.05 -9.75
C ALA A 135 9.04 -6.27 -10.92
N THR A 136 7.92 -6.76 -11.47
CA THR A 136 7.14 -6.04 -12.50
C THR A 136 6.67 -4.70 -11.97
N ALA A 137 6.00 -4.70 -10.82
CA ALA A 137 5.46 -3.49 -10.20
C ALA A 137 6.57 -2.45 -9.95
N PHE A 138 7.76 -2.89 -9.53
CA PHE A 138 8.92 -2.04 -9.26
C PHE A 138 9.46 -1.35 -10.51
N VAL A 139 9.58 -2.08 -11.63
CA VAL A 139 10.12 -1.54 -12.89
C VAL A 139 9.25 -0.41 -13.45
N PHE A 140 7.94 -0.46 -13.23
CA PHE A 140 7.02 0.60 -13.68
C PHE A 140 6.97 1.82 -12.75
N ARG A 141 7.71 1.82 -11.62
CA ARG A 141 7.72 2.96 -10.71
C ARG A 141 8.69 4.07 -11.14
N LYS A 142 8.34 5.30 -10.77
CA LYS A 142 9.16 6.50 -10.92
C LYS A 142 10.06 6.70 -9.70
N PHE A 143 11.35 6.85 -9.95
CA PHE A 143 12.35 7.16 -8.91
C PHE A 143 12.98 8.53 -9.20
N VAL A 144 12.94 9.43 -8.20
CA VAL A 144 13.57 10.75 -8.31
C VAL A 144 15.10 10.63 -8.23
N HIS A 145 15.60 9.70 -7.43
CA HIS A 145 17.03 9.49 -7.21
C HIS A 145 17.36 8.01 -7.19
N LYS A 146 18.54 7.66 -7.71
CA LYS A 146 19.07 6.28 -7.75
C LYS A 146 19.05 5.61 -6.38
N ARG A 147 19.46 6.33 -5.33
CA ARG A 147 19.47 5.82 -3.95
C ARG A 147 18.08 5.37 -3.48
N GLY A 148 17.03 6.09 -3.87
CA GLY A 148 15.65 5.70 -3.54
C GLY A 148 15.24 4.39 -4.22
N ALA A 149 15.75 4.12 -5.43
CA ALA A 149 15.53 2.83 -6.08
C ALA A 149 16.25 1.69 -5.37
N GLU A 150 17.51 1.92 -4.97
CA GLU A 150 18.32 0.94 -4.24
C GLU A 150 17.71 0.60 -2.87
N ASP A 151 17.26 1.59 -2.12
CA ASP A 151 16.65 1.39 -0.80
C ASP A 151 15.30 0.64 -0.92
N ALA A 152 14.48 0.98 -1.93
CA ALA A 152 13.21 0.32 -2.19
C ALA A 152 13.40 -1.16 -2.59
N ILE A 153 14.26 -1.46 -3.58
CA ILE A 153 14.47 -2.84 -4.02
C ILE A 153 15.12 -3.69 -2.92
N LYS A 154 16.01 -3.10 -2.11
CA LYS A 154 16.60 -3.79 -0.96
C LYS A 154 15.54 -4.21 0.04
N GLY A 155 14.58 -3.33 0.34
CA GLY A 155 13.45 -3.64 1.20
C GLY A 155 12.60 -4.81 0.66
N ILE A 156 12.27 -4.78 -0.63
CA ILE A 156 11.50 -5.84 -1.31
C ILE A 156 12.25 -7.18 -1.23
N ASN A 157 13.54 -7.19 -1.58
CA ASN A 157 14.37 -8.40 -1.53
C ASN A 157 14.47 -8.97 -0.11
N CYS A 158 14.61 -8.11 0.90
CA CYS A 158 14.64 -8.54 2.30
C CYS A 158 13.34 -9.22 2.73
N LYS A 159 12.19 -8.74 2.24
CA LYS A 159 10.87 -9.34 2.52
C LYS A 159 10.68 -10.68 1.81
N LEU A 160 11.16 -10.80 0.57
CA LEU A 160 10.99 -12.02 -0.25
C LEU A 160 11.99 -13.14 0.07
N SER A 161 13.19 -12.79 0.56
CA SER A 161 14.29 -13.74 0.78
C SER A 161 13.91 -14.95 1.65
N PRO A 162 13.16 -14.80 2.76
CA PRO A 162 12.74 -15.94 3.58
C PRO A 162 11.83 -16.93 2.83
N GLY A 163 10.85 -16.43 2.06
CA GLY A 163 9.91 -17.27 1.30
C GLY A 163 10.59 -18.02 0.16
N LEU A 164 11.37 -17.30 -0.66
CA LEU A 164 12.16 -17.89 -1.75
C LEU A 164 13.33 -18.74 -1.27
N ARG A 165 13.71 -18.63 0.00
CA ARG A 165 14.90 -19.24 0.60
C ARG A 165 16.15 -18.97 -0.23
N SER A 166 16.26 -17.77 -0.81
CA SER A 166 17.32 -17.40 -1.75
C SER A 166 17.98 -16.09 -1.34
N ALA A 167 19.28 -16.01 -1.57
CA ALA A 167 19.97 -14.72 -1.60
C ALA A 167 19.59 -13.97 -2.88
N PHE A 168 19.67 -12.64 -2.81
CA PHE A 168 19.40 -11.75 -3.93
C PHE A 168 20.69 -11.10 -4.42
N TYR A 169 20.85 -11.03 -5.73
CA TYR A 169 21.96 -10.36 -6.40
C TYR A 169 21.39 -9.39 -7.42
N CYS A 170 21.62 -8.09 -7.21
CA CYS A 170 21.09 -7.03 -8.08
C CYS A 170 19.57 -7.09 -8.32
N GLY A 171 18.79 -7.52 -7.31
CA GLY A 171 17.33 -7.67 -7.45
C GLY A 171 16.88 -9.06 -7.90
N ILE A 172 17.79 -9.97 -8.25
CA ILE A 172 17.45 -11.30 -8.77
C ILE A 172 17.69 -12.37 -7.70
N PRO A 173 16.71 -13.25 -7.41
CA PRO A 173 16.89 -14.38 -6.50
C PRO A 173 17.78 -15.45 -7.14
N GLY A 174 18.96 -15.68 -6.58
CA GLY A 174 19.96 -16.58 -7.17
C GLY A 174 19.49 -18.01 -7.42
N LYS A 175 18.58 -18.55 -6.61
CA LYS A 175 18.01 -19.91 -6.80
C LYS A 175 17.06 -20.03 -8.00
N TYR A 176 16.53 -18.93 -8.47
CA TYR A 176 15.54 -18.88 -9.55
C TYR A 176 16.12 -18.16 -10.77
N LEU A 177 17.44 -18.03 -10.88
CA LEU A 177 18.08 -17.33 -11.99
C LEU A 177 17.67 -17.91 -13.34
N ASP A 178 17.56 -19.24 -13.42
CA ASP A 178 17.05 -19.96 -14.58
C ASP A 178 15.60 -19.55 -14.93
N ALA A 179 14.72 -19.51 -13.94
CA ALA A 179 13.33 -19.09 -14.13
C ALA A 179 13.23 -17.60 -14.51
N VAL A 180 14.05 -16.72 -13.92
CA VAL A 180 14.06 -15.28 -14.21
C VAL A 180 14.59 -14.96 -15.61
N ILE A 181 15.57 -15.70 -16.11
CA ILE A 181 16.10 -15.47 -17.47
C ILE A 181 15.09 -15.90 -18.54
N LEU A 182 14.24 -16.87 -18.23
CA LEU A 182 13.18 -17.37 -19.12
C LEU A 182 11.88 -16.57 -19.00
N TRP A 183 11.82 -15.59 -18.10
CA TRP A 183 10.65 -14.76 -17.89
C TRP A 183 10.51 -13.72 -19.02
N GLU A 184 9.42 -13.79 -19.78
CA GLU A 184 8.97 -12.77 -20.74
C GLU A 184 8.02 -11.72 -20.11
#